data_AF-A0A6I4JS47-F1
#
_entry.id   AF-A0A6I4JS47-F1
#
_cell.length_a   1.000
_cell.length_b   1.000
_cell.length_c   1.000
_cell.angle_alpha   90.00
_cell.angle_beta   90.00
_cell.angle_gamma   90.00
#
_symmetry.space_group_name_H-M   'P 1'
#
loop_
_entity.id
_entity.type
_entity.pdbx_description
1 polymer ?
#
loop_
_entity_poly.entity_id
_entity_poly.type
_entity_poly.pdbx_seq_one_letter_code
_entity_poly.pdbx_strand_id
1 'polypeptide(L)'
;MSTSTEQAILDAHYMARALELARKGHYTTHPNPRVGCVIVKDGQIVGEGWHERTGEPHAEVHALRAAGDKARGATAYVTLEPCSHH
;
A
#
# COMPACT_ATOMS: atom_id res chain seq x y z
N MET A 1 -15.58 -11.52 -17.51
CA MET A 1 -14.49 -10.51 -17.58
C MET A 1 -15.05 -9.26 -16.95
N SER A 2 -14.39 -8.70 -15.93
CA SER A 2 -14.83 -7.45 -15.32
C SER A 2 -14.69 -6.31 -16.34
N THR A 3 -15.65 -5.39 -16.34
CA THR A 3 -15.59 -4.23 -17.23
C THR A 3 -14.50 -3.25 -16.78
N SER A 4 -13.92 -2.46 -17.67
CA SER A 4 -12.86 -1.52 -17.28
C SER A 4 -13.32 -0.51 -16.21
N THR A 5 -14.61 -0.19 -16.20
CA THR A 5 -15.23 0.70 -15.20
C THR A 5 -15.27 0.08 -13.81
N GLU A 6 -15.62 -1.20 -13.71
CA GLU A 6 -15.58 -1.93 -12.43
C GLU A 6 -14.16 -1.98 -11.86
N GLN A 7 -13.17 -2.25 -12.70
CA GLN A 7 -11.77 -2.25 -12.26
C GLN A 7 -11.34 -0.86 -11.75
N ALA A 8 -11.70 0.22 -12.44
CA ALA A 8 -11.38 1.57 -11.98
C ALA A 8 -12.02 1.91 -10.62
N ILE A 9 -13.24 1.45 -10.37
CA ILE A 9 -13.91 1.61 -9.07
C ILE A 9 -13.17 0.83 -7.98
N LEU A 10 -12.75 -0.40 -8.28
CA LEU A 10 -11.96 -1.21 -7.35
C LEU A 10 -10.59 -0.58 -7.07
N ASP A 11 -9.91 -0.06 -8.09
CA ASP A 11 -8.62 0.62 -7.94
C ASP A 11 -8.75 1.85 -7.02
N ALA A 12 -9.81 2.65 -7.23
CA ALA A 12 -10.10 3.79 -6.36
C ALA A 12 -10.40 3.35 -4.92
N HIS A 13 -11.12 2.24 -4.73
CA HIS A 13 -11.41 1.68 -3.41
C HIS A 13 -10.13 1.25 -2.67
N TYR A 14 -9.24 0.49 -3.32
CA TYR A 14 -7.99 0.05 -2.70
C TYR A 14 -7.01 1.20 -2.47
N MET A 15 -6.96 2.18 -3.36
CA MET A 15 -6.17 3.39 -3.15
C MET A 15 -6.70 4.24 -1.98
N ALA A 16 -8.03 4.33 -1.82
CA ALA A 16 -8.62 5.00 -0.67
C ALA A 16 -8.19 4.32 0.65
N ARG A 17 -8.14 2.98 0.67
CA ARG A 17 -7.62 2.22 1.81
C ARG A 17 -6.14 2.50 2.07
N ALA A 18 -5.30 2.57 1.03
CA ALA A 18 -3.90 2.93 1.18
C ALA A 18 -3.72 4.35 1.78
N LEU A 19 -4.57 5.31 1.38
CA LEU A 19 -4.58 6.66 1.97
C LEU A 19 -5.01 6.65 3.45
N GLU A 20 -5.95 5.81 3.85
CA GLU A 20 -6.30 5.61 5.27
C GLU A 20 -5.12 5.08 6.08
N LEU A 21 -4.38 4.12 5.55
CA LEU A 21 -3.17 3.59 6.18
C LEU A 21 -2.10 4.68 6.31
N ALA A 22 -1.87 5.48 5.27
CA ALA A 22 -0.90 6.59 5.29
C ALA A 22 -1.21 7.60 6.41
N ARG A 23 -2.49 7.86 6.71
CA ARG A 23 -2.90 8.78 7.79
C ARG A 23 -2.44 8.32 9.18
N LYS A 24 -2.19 7.03 9.40
CA LYS A 24 -1.70 6.51 10.69
C LYS A 24 -0.31 7.06 11.05
N GLY A 25 0.52 7.37 10.06
CA GLY A 25 1.85 7.95 10.25
C GLY A 25 1.85 9.46 10.54
N HIS A 26 0.69 10.10 10.75
CA HIS A 26 0.58 11.56 10.77
C HIS A 26 1.52 12.26 11.75
N TYR A 27 1.75 11.66 12.91
CA TYR A 27 2.49 12.28 14.02
C TYR A 27 3.88 11.67 14.26
N THR A 28 4.28 10.68 13.46
CA THR A 28 5.44 9.83 13.73
C THR A 28 6.45 9.77 12.59
N THR A 29 6.05 10.17 11.38
CA THR A 29 6.87 10.00 10.16
C THR A 29 7.72 11.20 9.78
N HIS A 30 7.55 12.37 10.41
CA HIS A 30 8.36 13.54 10.04
C HIS A 30 9.86 13.27 10.28
N PRO A 31 10.77 13.60 9.33
CA PRO A 31 10.57 14.37 8.10
C PRO A 31 10.14 13.54 6.86
N ASN A 32 10.06 12.22 6.98
CA ASN A 32 9.67 11.34 5.88
C ASN A 32 8.20 11.52 5.48
N PRO A 33 7.84 11.18 4.22
CA PRO A 33 6.45 11.22 3.78
C PRO A 33 5.61 10.16 4.48
N ARG A 34 4.31 10.45 4.57
CA ARG A 34 3.28 9.52 5.03
C ARG A 34 2.88 8.66 3.86
N VAL A 35 3.24 7.38 3.90
CA VAL A 35 2.97 6.44 2.81
C VAL A 35 2.14 5.27 3.35
N GLY A 36 1.15 4.84 2.57
CA GLY A 36 0.39 3.62 2.79
C GLY A 36 0.48 2.71 1.57
N CYS A 37 0.41 1.40 1.80
CA CYS A 37 0.46 0.38 0.76
C CYS A 37 -0.55 -0.73 1.06
N VAL A 38 -1.26 -1.17 0.02
CA VAL A 38 -2.17 -2.30 0.05
C VAL A 38 -1.79 -3.26 -1.08
N ILE A 39 -1.70 -4.56 -0.80
CA ILE A 39 -1.48 -5.61 -1.79
C ILE A 39 -2.77 -6.41 -1.94
N VAL A 40 -3.26 -6.52 -3.18
CA VAL A 40 -4.52 -7.18 -3.52
C VAL A 40 -4.26 -8.32 -4.49
N LYS A 41 -4.80 -9.50 -4.19
CA LYS A 41 -4.78 -10.67 -5.07
C LYS A 41 -6.18 -11.25 -5.17
N ASP A 42 -6.63 -11.50 -6.39
CA ASP A 42 -7.95 -12.08 -6.68
C ASP A 42 -9.11 -11.35 -5.96
N GLY A 43 -9.03 -10.02 -5.90
CA GLY A 43 -10.02 -9.16 -5.24
C GLY A 43 -9.95 -9.15 -3.71
N GLN A 44 -8.93 -9.76 -3.10
CA GLN A 44 -8.75 -9.79 -1.66
C GLN A 44 -7.49 -9.02 -1.25
N ILE A 45 -7.60 -8.21 -0.20
CA ILE A 45 -6.44 -7.60 0.44
C ILE A 45 -5.65 -8.72 1.12
N VAL A 46 -4.42 -8.94 0.67
CA VAL A 46 -3.52 -9.95 1.24
C VAL A 46 -2.42 -9.34 2.09
N GLY A 47 -2.16 -8.03 1.98
CA GLY A 47 -1.21 -7.32 2.83
C GLY A 47 -1.52 -5.84 2.93
N GLU A 48 -1.24 -5.27 4.11
CA GLU A 48 -1.38 -3.84 4.39
C GLU A 48 -0.13 -3.33 5.09
N GLY A 49 0.25 -2.09 4.82
CA GLY A 49 1.38 -1.44 5.46
C GLY A 49 1.28 0.07 5.40
N TRP A 50 1.92 0.74 6.35
CA TRP A 50 2.17 2.18 6.31
C TRP A 50 3.58 2.45 6.84
N HIS A 51 4.14 3.60 6.48
CA HIS A 51 5.38 4.05 7.09
C HIS A 51 5.07 4.48 8.53
N GLU A 52 5.54 3.71 9.51
CA GLU A 52 5.22 3.94 10.92
C GLU A 52 6.03 5.10 11.51
N ARG A 53 7.32 5.21 11.20
CA ARG A 53 8.23 6.22 11.75
C ARG A 53 9.47 6.41 10.89
N THR A 54 10.05 7.61 10.94
CA THR A 54 11.38 7.87 10.37
C THR A 54 12.42 6.85 10.82
N GLY A 55 13.16 6.29 9.86
CA GLY A 55 14.20 5.27 10.09
C GLY A 55 13.68 3.83 10.15
N GLU A 56 12.36 3.63 10.19
CA GLU A 56 11.73 2.32 10.06
C GLU A 56 11.41 2.00 8.59
N PRO A 57 11.07 0.74 8.26
CA PRO A 57 10.78 0.35 6.89
C PRO A 57 9.64 1.17 6.25
N HIS A 58 9.67 1.25 4.91
CA HIS A 58 8.61 1.89 4.14
C HIS A 58 7.34 1.02 4.10
N ALA A 59 6.22 1.64 3.73
CA ALA A 59 4.90 1.01 3.72
C ALA A 59 4.85 -0.29 2.90
N GLU A 60 5.53 -0.31 1.76
CA GLU A 60 5.61 -1.45 0.84
C GLU A 60 6.28 -2.65 1.51
N VAL A 61 7.30 -2.43 2.34
CA VAL A 61 7.99 -3.49 3.08
C VAL A 61 7.04 -4.14 4.08
N HIS A 62 6.27 -3.33 4.83
CA HIS A 62 5.26 -3.84 5.76
C HIS A 62 4.15 -4.62 5.02
N ALA A 63 3.64 -4.08 3.91
CA ALA A 63 2.61 -4.73 3.12
C ALA A 63 3.08 -6.05 2.49
N LEU A 64 4.31 -6.09 1.96
CA LEU A 64 4.92 -7.30 1.40
C LEU A 64 5.14 -8.38 2.46
N ARG A 65 5.61 -7.99 3.66
CA ARG A 65 5.77 -8.92 4.79
C ARG A 65 4.42 -9.50 5.22
N ALA A 66 3.38 -8.68 5.28
CA ALA A 66 2.02 -9.14 5.60
C ALA A 66 1.45 -10.08 4.52
N ALA A 67 1.71 -9.80 3.24
CA ALA A 67 1.25 -10.63 2.13
C ALA A 67 2.02 -11.95 1.98
N GLY A 68 3.30 -11.98 2.31
CA GLY A 68 4.17 -13.14 2.10
C GLY A 68 4.10 -13.64 0.65
N ASP A 69 3.98 -14.96 0.48
CA ASP A 69 3.91 -15.59 -0.86
C ASP A 69 2.70 -15.16 -1.69
N LYS A 70 1.64 -14.64 -1.04
CA LYS A 70 0.45 -14.15 -1.74
C LYS A 70 0.73 -12.88 -2.55
N ALA A 71 1.85 -12.19 -2.33
CA ALA A 71 2.25 -11.03 -3.12
C ALA A 71 2.55 -11.37 -4.59
N ARG A 72 2.89 -12.64 -4.90
CA ARG A 72 3.21 -13.04 -6.28
C ARG A 72 1.95 -13.00 -7.16
N GLY A 73 2.03 -12.20 -8.23
CA GLY A 73 0.93 -11.97 -9.17
C GLY A 73 -0.17 -11.06 -8.62
N ALA A 74 0.08 -10.35 -7.52
CA ALA A 74 -0.83 -9.39 -6.92
C ALA A 74 -0.63 -7.98 -7.51
N THR A 75 -1.59 -7.09 -7.25
CA THR A 75 -1.49 -5.65 -7.52
C THR A 75 -1.16 -4.92 -6.23
N ALA A 76 -0.18 -4.00 -6.28
CA ALA A 76 0.14 -3.11 -5.18
C ALA A 76 -0.43 -1.70 -5.44
N TYR A 77 -1.15 -1.16 -4.47
CA TYR A 77 -1.63 0.22 -4.44
C TYR A 77 -0.78 0.98 -3.43
N VAL A 78 -0.01 1.95 -3.90
CA VAL A 78 0.92 2.74 -3.07
C VAL A 78 0.64 4.23 -3.26
N THR A 79 0.62 4.99 -2.15
CA THR A 79 0.20 6.40 -2.17
C THR A 79 1.28 7.36 -2.66
N LEU A 80 2.50 6.87 -2.88
CA LEU A 80 3.65 7.61 -3.40
C LEU A 80 4.49 6.64 -4.24
N GLU A 81 5.20 7.15 -5.25
CA GLU A 81 6.13 6.33 -6.04
C GLU A 81 7.16 5.63 -5.13
N PRO A 82 7.38 4.30 -5.27
CA PRO A 82 8.38 3.58 -4.49
C PRO A 82 9.80 4.13 -4.72
N CYS A 83 10.59 4.22 -3.64
CA CYS A 83 11.95 4.76 -3.71
C CYS A 83 12.90 3.87 -4.53
N SER A 84 13.89 4.49 -5.19
CA SER A 84 14.91 3.82 -6.03
C SER A 84 16.35 4.15 -5.63
N HIS A 85 16.56 4.75 -4.45
CA HIS A 85 17.88 5.08 -3.90
C HIS A 85 18.17 4.29 -2.61
N HIS A 86 19.43 4.28 -2.17
CA HIS A 86 19.90 3.63 -0.96
C HIS A 86 20.37 4.65 0.07
#